data_AF-A0A8C4DJ37-F1
#
_entry.id   AF-A0A8C4DJ37-F1
#
_cell.length_a   1.000
_cell.length_b   1.000
_cell.length_c   1.000
_cell.angle_alpha   90.00
_cell.angle_beta   90.00
_cell.angle_gamma   90.00
#
_symmetry.space_group_name_H-M   'P 1'
#
loop_
_entity.id
_entity.type
_entity.pdbx_description
1 polymer ?
#
loop_
_entity_poly.entity_id
_entity_poly.type
_entity_poly.pdbx_seq_one_letter_code
_entity_poly.pdbx_strand_id
1 'polypeptide(L)'
;MTMPHVGAVFAAIAGVMAILLHSSIHKIEEGHLAVYYRGGALLTTPNGPGYHIMLPFITTYRSVQTTLQTDEIKNVPCGTSGGVMIYFDRIEVVNMLVPLAVLDIVRNYTADYDKTLIFNKIHHELNQFCSVHTLQEVYIELFDIIDENLKTALQKDLNAMAPGLTIQAVRVTKPKIPESIRRNFELMEAEKTRLMITVQTQKVVEKEAETERKKAIIEAQKLAQVAEIHFQQKVMEKETEKRISEIEDGAFLARQKAKADAEYYTASKIAEANRLKLTPEYLELMKYQAIAANSRFFLMQHIKLPMTRTNSRSKPTTSDTIYTNRSPSVHTQTHIHRDNILLLLKDEHVTAYVSRSGNKMYCNVITAFVRTNGGIPLYECLFVLSGTEHNCLRVLVKPISSIKSR
;
A
#
# COMPACT_ATOMS: atom_id res chain seq x y z
N MET A 1 -93.86 29.26 -33.07
CA MET A 1 -92.43 29.35 -32.71
C MET A 1 -91.64 29.11 -33.98
N THR A 2 -90.86 30.10 -34.43
CA THR A 2 -90.10 30.04 -35.68
C THR A 2 -89.01 28.96 -35.59
N MET A 3 -88.82 28.18 -36.66
CA MET A 3 -87.78 27.14 -36.78
C MET A 3 -86.37 27.48 -36.22
N PRO A 4 -85.84 28.72 -36.31
CA PRO A 4 -84.55 29.07 -35.70
C PRO A 4 -84.49 28.91 -34.17
N HIS A 5 -85.59 29.10 -33.44
CA HIS A 5 -85.59 28.94 -31.97
C HIS A 5 -85.51 27.47 -31.55
N VAL A 6 -86.09 26.56 -32.33
CA VAL A 6 -86.04 25.12 -32.06
C VAL A 6 -84.63 24.60 -32.28
N GLY A 7 -83.98 25.01 -33.37
CA GLY A 7 -82.57 24.65 -33.66
C GLY A 7 -81.59 25.13 -32.59
N ALA A 8 -81.76 26.35 -32.09
CA ALA A 8 -80.91 26.89 -31.02
C ALA A 8 -81.06 26.13 -29.69
N VAL A 9 -82.28 25.69 -29.34
CA VAL A 9 -82.54 24.89 -28.12
C VAL A 9 -81.91 23.51 -28.24
N PHE A 10 -82.03 22.84 -29.39
CA PHE A 10 -81.38 21.54 -29.62
C PHE A 10 -79.84 21.65 -29.57
N ALA A 11 -79.27 22.70 -30.17
CA ALA A 11 -77.83 22.95 -30.10
C ALA A 11 -77.34 23.19 -28.66
N ALA A 12 -78.11 23.92 -27.86
CA ALA A 12 -77.80 24.15 -26.45
C ALA A 12 -77.87 22.86 -25.62
N ILE A 13 -78.91 22.04 -25.80
CA ILE A 13 -79.06 20.75 -25.09
C ILE A 13 -77.95 19.78 -25.51
N ALA A 14 -77.64 19.68 -26.80
CA ALA A 14 -76.56 18.85 -27.31
C ALA A 14 -75.19 19.31 -26.79
N GLY A 15 -74.95 20.63 -26.73
CA GLY A 15 -73.75 21.21 -26.13
C GLY A 15 -73.61 20.88 -24.65
N VAL A 16 -74.68 21.05 -23.87
CA VAL A 16 -74.69 20.70 -22.44
C VAL A 16 -74.46 19.19 -22.25
N MET A 17 -75.12 18.34 -23.03
CA MET A 17 -74.90 16.89 -22.97
C MET A 17 -73.47 16.49 -23.33
N ALA A 18 -72.87 17.10 -24.35
CA ALA A 18 -71.48 16.84 -24.72
C ALA A 18 -70.50 17.24 -23.59
N ILE A 19 -70.74 18.38 -22.93
CA ILE A 19 -69.94 18.83 -21.78
C ILE A 19 -70.10 17.86 -20.60
N LEU A 20 -71.32 17.40 -20.32
CA LEU A 20 -71.57 16.44 -19.25
C LEU A 20 -70.87 15.10 -19.52
N LEU A 21 -70.96 14.58 -20.74
CA LEU A 21 -70.28 13.34 -21.13
C LEU A 21 -68.77 13.47 -21.06
N HIS A 22 -68.21 14.58 -21.52
CA HIS A 22 -66.77 14.85 -21.41
C HIS A 22 -66.32 14.91 -19.94
N SER A 23 -67.11 15.57 -19.08
CA SER A 23 -66.81 15.68 -17.65
C SER A 23 -67.05 14.38 -16.87
N SER A 24 -67.76 13.42 -17.45
CA SER A 24 -68.06 12.13 -16.82
C SER A 24 -66.90 11.14 -16.97
N ILE A 25 -66.09 11.26 -18.02
CA ILE A 25 -65.00 10.34 -18.29
C ILE A 25 -63.72 10.89 -17.67
N HIS A 26 -63.04 10.09 -16.86
CA HIS A 26 -61.70 10.41 -16.38
C HIS A 26 -60.78 9.20 -16.53
N LYS A 27 -59.48 9.47 -16.49
CA LYS A 27 -58.42 8.48 -16.61
C LYS A 27 -57.69 8.36 -15.26
N ILE A 28 -57.46 7.12 -14.84
CA ILE A 28 -56.59 6.79 -13.71
C ILE A 28 -55.29 6.22 -14.28
N GLU A 29 -54.17 6.78 -13.83
CA GLU A 29 -52.85 6.34 -14.25
C GLU A 29 -52.46 5.01 -13.61
N GLU A 30 -51.57 4.28 -14.27
CA GLU A 30 -50.98 3.06 -13.71
C GLU A 30 -50.29 3.35 -12.37
N GLY A 31 -50.33 2.39 -11.47
CA GLY A 31 -49.81 2.54 -10.12
C GLY A 31 -50.63 3.41 -9.17
N HIS A 32 -51.81 3.87 -9.62
CA HIS A 32 -52.78 4.57 -8.79
C HIS A 32 -54.08 3.78 -8.68
N LEU A 33 -54.76 3.99 -7.56
CA LEU A 33 -56.06 3.45 -7.25
C LEU A 33 -57.01 4.62 -6.96
N ALA A 34 -58.17 4.65 -7.61
CA ALA A 34 -59.15 5.71 -7.34
C ALA A 34 -60.16 5.28 -6.29
N VAL A 35 -60.39 6.19 -5.34
CA VAL A 35 -61.47 6.07 -4.36
C VAL A 35 -62.53 7.12 -4.65
N TYR A 36 -63.78 6.66 -4.75
CA TYR A 36 -64.92 7.50 -5.10
C TYR A 36 -65.70 7.93 -3.87
N TYR A 37 -66.20 9.15 -3.93
CA TYR A 37 -67.10 9.72 -2.96
C TYR A 37 -68.40 10.05 -3.67
N ARG A 38 -69.54 9.59 -3.15
CA ARG A 38 -70.87 9.91 -3.65
C ARG A 38 -71.63 10.70 -2.61
N GLY A 39 -71.92 11.96 -2.89
CA GLY A 39 -72.55 12.86 -1.92
C GLY A 39 -71.78 12.97 -0.59
N GLY A 40 -70.44 12.84 -0.64
CA GLY A 40 -69.56 12.85 0.54
C GLY A 40 -69.30 11.49 1.19
N ALA A 41 -70.03 10.43 0.85
CA ALA A 41 -69.80 9.08 1.37
C ALA A 41 -68.79 8.30 0.52
N LEU A 42 -67.82 7.66 1.16
CA LEU A 42 -66.80 6.81 0.51
C LEU A 42 -67.42 5.53 -0.04
N LEU A 43 -67.22 5.24 -1.33
CA LEU A 43 -67.61 3.97 -1.93
C LEU A 43 -66.70 2.84 -1.45
N THR A 44 -67.26 1.65 -1.26
CA THR A 44 -66.56 0.49 -0.68
C THR A 44 -65.58 -0.20 -1.63
N THR A 45 -65.71 0.02 -2.93
CA THR A 45 -64.86 -0.61 -3.95
C THR A 45 -63.98 0.44 -4.59
N PRO A 46 -62.66 0.37 -4.41
CA PRO A 46 -61.75 1.22 -5.16
C PRO A 46 -61.59 0.69 -6.59
N ASN A 47 -61.38 1.59 -7.56
CA ASN A 47 -61.19 1.20 -8.96
C ASN A 47 -59.70 1.29 -9.35
N GLY A 48 -59.27 0.31 -10.15
CA GLY A 48 -57.93 0.24 -10.73
C GLY A 48 -57.68 1.25 -11.87
N PRO A 49 -56.49 1.18 -12.49
CA PRO A 49 -56.11 2.05 -13.59
C PRO A 49 -57.01 1.86 -14.83
N GLY A 50 -57.08 2.89 -15.67
CA GLY A 50 -57.90 2.89 -16.89
C GLY A 50 -58.92 4.03 -16.95
N TYR A 51 -59.84 3.95 -17.93
CA TYR A 51 -60.92 4.92 -18.09
C TYR A 51 -62.14 4.51 -17.27
N HIS A 52 -62.62 5.43 -16.45
CA HIS A 52 -63.81 5.22 -15.63
C HIS A 52 -64.80 6.35 -15.81
N ILE A 53 -66.08 6.00 -15.65
CA ILE A 53 -67.19 6.93 -15.78
C ILE A 53 -67.67 7.32 -14.38
N MET A 54 -67.68 8.61 -14.11
CA MET A 54 -68.24 9.20 -12.90
C MET A 54 -69.45 10.07 -13.25
N LEU A 55 -70.39 10.19 -12.32
CA LEU A 55 -71.53 11.09 -12.47
C LEU A 55 -71.10 12.52 -12.10
N PRO A 56 -71.15 13.48 -13.03
CA PRO A 56 -70.78 14.86 -12.73
C PRO A 56 -71.68 15.40 -11.61
N PHE A 57 -71.14 16.29 -10.77
CA PHE A 57 -71.78 16.92 -9.59
C PHE A 57 -72.06 16.02 -8.37
N ILE A 58 -72.36 14.73 -8.56
CA ILE A 58 -72.72 13.83 -7.46
C ILE A 58 -71.51 13.05 -6.94
N THR A 59 -70.65 12.62 -7.86
CA THR A 59 -69.48 11.80 -7.52
C THR A 59 -68.18 12.56 -7.75
N THR A 60 -67.28 12.47 -6.79
CA THR A 60 -65.91 12.97 -6.88
C THR A 60 -64.95 11.82 -6.62
N TYR A 61 -63.78 11.81 -7.26
CA TYR A 61 -62.77 10.78 -7.02
C TYR A 61 -61.48 11.40 -6.48
N ARG A 62 -60.70 10.59 -5.77
CA ARG A 62 -59.32 10.89 -5.38
C ARG A 62 -58.44 9.73 -5.82
N SER A 63 -57.39 10.02 -6.56
CA SER A 63 -56.36 9.05 -6.93
C SER A 63 -55.36 8.92 -5.79
N VAL A 64 -55.23 7.72 -5.24
CA VAL A 64 -54.22 7.35 -4.25
C VAL A 64 -53.18 6.50 -4.95
N GLN A 65 -51.91 6.87 -4.83
CA GLN A 65 -50.84 6.10 -5.44
C GLN A 65 -50.49 4.90 -4.55
N THR A 66 -50.30 3.73 -5.15
CA THR A 66 -49.97 2.48 -4.45
C THR A 66 -48.56 1.97 -4.80
N THR A 67 -47.89 2.66 -5.72
CA THR A 67 -46.49 2.39 -6.05
C THR A 67 -45.55 3.04 -5.05
N LEU A 68 -44.26 2.80 -5.24
CA LEU A 68 -43.19 3.42 -4.47
C LEU A 68 -43.25 4.94 -4.67
N GLN A 69 -43.43 5.67 -3.56
CA GLN A 69 -43.58 7.11 -3.51
C GLN A 69 -42.44 7.74 -2.72
N THR A 70 -42.22 9.04 -2.94
CA THR A 70 -41.25 9.82 -2.18
C THR A 70 -41.90 11.12 -1.75
N ASP A 71 -42.17 11.24 -0.46
CA ASP A 71 -42.73 12.42 0.16
C ASP A 71 -41.60 13.37 0.58
N GLU A 72 -41.65 14.60 0.08
CA GLU A 72 -40.70 15.65 0.43
C GLU A 72 -41.29 16.58 1.49
N ILE A 73 -40.54 16.72 2.58
CA ILE A 73 -40.89 17.57 3.70
C ILE A 73 -39.81 18.64 3.83
N LYS A 74 -40.21 19.91 3.85
CA LYS A 74 -39.29 21.06 3.77
C LYS A 74 -39.40 21.98 4.98
N ASN A 75 -38.27 22.55 5.37
CA ASN A 75 -38.15 23.56 6.43
C ASN A 75 -38.76 23.12 7.76
N VAL A 76 -38.32 21.97 8.27
CA VAL A 76 -38.77 21.46 9.58
C VAL A 76 -37.97 22.15 10.70
N PRO A 77 -38.61 22.96 11.58
CA PRO A 77 -37.93 23.54 12.72
C PRO A 77 -37.64 22.48 13.78
N CYS A 78 -36.45 22.56 14.38
CA CYS A 78 -36.01 21.72 15.49
C CYS A 78 -35.35 22.57 16.57
N GLY A 79 -35.81 22.45 17.82
CA GLY A 79 -35.17 23.09 18.97
C GLY A 79 -34.14 22.17 19.60
N THR A 80 -32.86 22.58 19.62
CA THR A 80 -31.80 21.83 20.31
C THR A 80 -31.84 22.05 21.82
N SER A 81 -31.28 21.14 22.61
CA SER A 81 -31.14 21.31 24.08
C SER A 81 -30.41 22.60 24.49
N GLY A 82 -29.52 23.11 23.63
CA GLY A 82 -28.80 24.37 23.82
C GLY A 82 -29.63 25.62 23.51
N GLY A 83 -30.93 25.50 23.20
CA GLY A 83 -31.83 26.62 22.91
C GLY A 83 -31.65 27.25 21.54
N VAL A 84 -30.83 26.64 20.65
CA VAL A 84 -30.67 27.09 19.26
C VAL A 84 -31.71 26.39 18.39
N MET A 85 -32.47 27.19 17.64
CA MET A 85 -33.41 26.71 16.62
C MET A 85 -32.65 26.41 15.33
N ILE A 86 -32.71 25.15 14.88
CA ILE A 86 -32.18 24.70 13.59
C ILE A 86 -33.34 24.31 12.67
N TYR A 87 -33.06 24.26 11.36
CA TYR A 87 -34.06 23.89 10.36
C TYR A 87 -33.54 22.77 9.47
N PHE A 88 -34.29 21.69 9.31
CA PHE A 88 -33.99 20.69 8.29
C PHE A 88 -34.59 21.15 6.96
N ASP A 89 -33.72 21.41 5.98
CA ASP A 89 -34.13 21.97 4.69
C ASP A 89 -35.01 20.99 3.91
N ARG A 90 -34.65 19.70 3.93
CA ARG A 90 -35.36 18.64 3.23
C ARG A 90 -35.27 17.30 3.96
N ILE A 91 -36.40 16.61 4.06
CA ILE A 91 -36.50 15.21 4.48
C ILE A 91 -37.29 14.49 3.40
N GLU A 92 -36.73 13.39 2.90
CA GLU A 92 -37.34 12.54 1.89
C GLU A 92 -37.75 11.23 2.55
N VAL A 93 -39.04 10.89 2.47
CA VAL A 93 -39.56 9.63 3.00
C VAL A 93 -40.09 8.80 1.86
N VAL A 94 -39.52 7.62 1.71
CA VAL A 94 -39.89 6.69 0.67
C VAL A 94 -40.88 5.70 1.25
N ASN A 95 -42.13 5.75 0.79
CA ASN A 95 -43.23 4.93 1.28
C ASN A 95 -43.89 4.12 0.17
N MET A 96 -44.62 3.07 0.55
CA MET A 96 -45.46 2.27 -0.34
C MET A 96 -46.71 1.83 0.40
N LEU A 97 -47.87 2.06 -0.22
CA LEU A 97 -49.17 1.66 0.28
C LEU A 97 -49.68 0.41 -0.46
N VAL A 98 -49.98 -0.65 0.29
CA VAL A 98 -50.58 -1.88 -0.26
C VAL A 98 -52.00 -1.59 -0.78
N PRO A 99 -52.35 -1.96 -2.03
CA PRO A 99 -53.65 -1.66 -2.62
C PRO A 99 -54.87 -2.13 -1.80
N LEU A 100 -54.73 -3.24 -1.09
CA LEU A 100 -55.80 -3.81 -0.24
C LEU A 100 -56.15 -2.91 0.97
N ALA A 101 -55.18 -2.15 1.48
CA ALA A 101 -55.35 -1.30 2.66
C ALA A 101 -55.82 0.13 2.31
N VAL A 102 -55.85 0.51 1.03
CA VAL A 102 -56.16 1.88 0.59
C VAL A 102 -57.52 2.34 1.10
N LEU A 103 -58.54 1.49 1.03
CA LEU A 103 -59.89 1.86 1.46
C LEU A 103 -59.95 2.19 2.95
N ASP A 104 -59.30 1.37 3.78
CA ASP A 104 -59.30 1.53 5.24
C ASP A 104 -58.49 2.74 5.68
N ILE A 105 -57.33 2.99 5.05
CA ILE A 105 -56.54 4.19 5.31
C ILE A 105 -57.32 5.44 4.92
N VAL A 106 -57.93 5.47 3.73
CA VAL A 106 -58.69 6.64 3.28
C VAL A 106 -59.93 6.86 4.14
N ARG A 107 -60.57 5.80 4.64
CA ARG A 107 -61.71 5.92 5.56
C ARG A 107 -61.30 6.51 6.91
N ASN A 108 -60.17 6.09 7.46
CA ASN A 108 -59.73 6.49 8.81
C ASN A 108 -58.95 7.81 8.82
N TYR A 109 -58.15 8.09 7.77
CA TYR A 109 -57.19 9.19 7.71
C TYR A 109 -57.38 10.12 6.50
N THR A 110 -58.43 9.91 5.69
CA THR A 110 -58.72 10.65 4.44
C THR A 110 -57.70 10.37 3.32
N ALA A 111 -57.92 10.97 2.15
CA ALA A 111 -57.01 10.83 1.02
C ALA A 111 -55.63 11.47 1.27
N ASP A 112 -55.55 12.46 2.16
CA ASP A 112 -54.32 13.17 2.54
C ASP A 112 -53.64 12.54 3.77
N TYR A 113 -53.59 11.20 3.82
CA TYR A 113 -53.08 10.46 4.99
C TYR A 113 -51.61 10.78 5.28
N ASP A 114 -50.79 11.10 4.26
CA ASP A 114 -49.37 11.41 4.40
C ASP A 114 -49.11 12.59 5.36
N LYS A 115 -49.98 13.61 5.34
CA LYS A 115 -49.84 14.78 6.22
C LYS A 115 -49.98 14.41 7.69
N THR A 116 -50.91 13.52 8.00
CA THR A 116 -51.24 13.17 9.39
C THR A 116 -50.34 12.05 9.92
N LEU A 117 -50.09 11.03 9.12
CA LEU A 117 -49.34 9.84 9.52
C LEU A 117 -47.83 10.03 9.41
N ILE A 118 -47.35 10.76 8.40
CA ILE A 118 -45.91 10.90 8.11
C ILE A 118 -45.43 12.29 8.53
N PHE A 119 -45.95 13.36 7.93
CA PHE A 119 -45.43 14.73 8.14
C PHE A 119 -45.52 15.17 9.60
N ASN A 120 -46.72 15.10 10.22
CA ASN A 120 -46.90 15.48 11.62
C ASN A 120 -46.05 14.62 12.57
N LYS A 121 -45.89 13.33 12.26
CA LYS A 121 -45.10 12.42 13.09
C LYS A 121 -43.61 12.74 13.03
N ILE A 122 -43.08 13.06 11.86
CA ILE A 122 -41.68 13.49 11.67
C ILE A 122 -41.40 14.77 12.45
N HIS A 123 -42.29 15.75 12.38
CA HIS A 123 -42.16 16.98 13.17
C HIS A 123 -42.09 16.70 14.67
N HIS A 124 -42.90 15.76 15.18
CA HIS A 124 -42.88 15.40 16.59
C HIS A 124 -41.60 14.66 16.99
N GLU A 125 -41.22 13.62 16.23
CA GLU A 125 -40.05 12.79 16.54
C GLU A 125 -38.74 13.57 16.42
N LEU A 126 -38.58 14.40 15.39
CA LEU A 126 -37.37 15.22 15.26
C LEU A 126 -37.27 16.23 16.41
N ASN A 127 -38.36 16.91 16.77
CA ASN A 127 -38.33 17.84 17.89
C ASN A 127 -37.98 17.13 19.21
N GLN A 128 -38.51 15.93 19.44
CA GLN A 128 -38.13 15.12 20.59
C GLN A 128 -36.65 14.76 20.56
N PHE A 129 -36.13 14.32 19.41
CA PHE A 129 -34.71 14.00 19.24
C PHE A 129 -33.80 15.20 19.49
N CYS A 130 -34.09 16.36 18.89
CA CYS A 130 -33.28 17.57 19.06
C CYS A 130 -33.34 18.11 20.50
N SER A 131 -34.48 17.99 21.19
CA SER A 131 -34.63 18.52 22.54
C SER A 131 -33.68 17.89 23.56
N VAL A 132 -33.24 16.65 23.32
CA VAL A 132 -32.34 15.91 24.19
C VAL A 132 -30.86 16.12 23.82
N HIS A 133 -30.57 16.48 22.56
CA HIS A 133 -29.21 16.55 22.02
C HIS A 133 -28.74 18.00 21.80
N THR A 134 -27.44 18.22 21.83
CA THR A 134 -26.85 19.55 21.54
C THR A 134 -26.75 19.80 20.04
N LEU A 135 -26.55 21.07 19.64
CA LEU A 135 -26.32 21.42 18.23
C LEU A 135 -25.15 20.63 17.61
N GLN A 136 -24.07 20.47 18.36
CA GLN A 136 -22.87 19.74 17.93
C GLN A 136 -23.18 18.27 17.65
N GLU A 137 -23.86 17.62 18.58
CA GLU A 137 -24.22 16.20 18.48
C GLU A 137 -25.12 15.94 17.28
N VAL A 138 -26.18 16.76 17.10
CA VAL A 138 -27.12 16.60 15.98
C VAL A 138 -26.46 16.88 14.62
N TYR A 139 -25.54 17.84 14.55
CA TYR A 139 -24.92 18.26 13.28
C TYR A 139 -23.77 17.36 12.83
N ILE A 140 -22.99 16.82 13.77
CA ILE A 140 -21.75 16.08 13.47
C ILE A 140 -21.82 14.63 13.93
N GLU A 141 -22.13 14.38 15.21
CA GLU A 141 -21.88 13.06 15.83
C GLU A 141 -23.00 12.04 15.56
N LEU A 142 -24.26 12.48 15.57
CA LEU A 142 -25.43 11.61 15.50
C LEU A 142 -26.22 11.73 14.21
N PHE A 143 -25.78 12.58 13.27
CA PHE A 143 -26.51 12.86 12.02
C PHE A 143 -26.84 11.57 11.25
N ASP A 144 -25.87 10.65 11.13
CA ASP A 144 -26.02 9.40 10.38
C ASP A 144 -27.05 8.44 11.01
N ILE A 145 -27.35 8.59 12.30
CA ILE A 145 -28.25 7.70 13.05
C ILE A 145 -29.70 8.21 12.98
N ILE A 146 -29.90 9.50 12.66
CA ILE A 146 -31.24 10.12 12.60
C ILE A 146 -32.13 9.41 11.58
N ASP A 147 -31.58 9.07 10.41
CA ASP A 147 -32.31 8.41 9.32
C ASP A 147 -32.92 7.07 9.78
N GLU A 148 -32.12 6.21 10.39
CA GLU A 148 -32.55 4.88 10.85
C GLU A 148 -33.48 4.95 12.07
N ASN A 149 -33.21 5.87 13.01
CA ASN A 149 -34.08 6.09 14.15
C ASN A 149 -35.46 6.57 13.70
N LEU A 150 -35.51 7.53 12.77
CA LEU A 150 -36.75 8.09 12.26
C LEU A 150 -37.54 7.05 11.45
N LYS A 151 -36.86 6.27 10.61
CA LYS A 151 -37.47 5.13 9.90
C LYS A 151 -38.09 4.13 10.87
N THR A 152 -37.37 3.75 11.91
CA THR A 152 -37.83 2.75 12.89
C THR A 152 -39.03 3.27 13.69
N ALA A 153 -38.97 4.54 14.13
CA ALA A 153 -40.06 5.17 14.87
C ALA A 153 -41.32 5.30 14.02
N LEU A 154 -41.19 5.74 12.76
CA LEU A 154 -42.32 5.85 11.82
C LEU A 154 -42.94 4.48 11.55
N GLN A 155 -42.13 3.47 11.24
CA GLN A 155 -42.64 2.14 10.94
C GLN A 155 -43.34 1.50 12.14
N LYS A 156 -42.82 1.72 13.36
CA LYS A 156 -43.44 1.21 14.60
C LYS A 156 -44.85 1.75 14.78
N ASP A 157 -45.06 3.04 14.57
CA ASP A 157 -46.38 3.67 14.73
C ASP A 157 -47.32 3.29 13.60
N LEU A 158 -46.83 3.22 12.36
CA LEU A 158 -47.62 2.78 11.20
C LEU A 158 -48.10 1.34 11.34
N ASN A 159 -47.31 0.45 11.92
CA ASN A 159 -47.72 -0.92 12.19
C ASN A 159 -48.95 -1.01 13.10
N ALA A 160 -49.13 -0.06 14.03
CA ALA A 160 -50.28 -0.02 14.93
C ALA A 160 -51.46 0.77 14.34
N MET A 161 -51.18 1.89 13.66
CA MET A 161 -52.19 2.85 13.22
C MET A 161 -52.75 2.58 11.82
N ALA A 162 -51.91 2.14 10.89
CA ALA A 162 -52.22 2.05 9.46
C ALA A 162 -51.53 0.82 8.84
N PRO A 163 -52.02 -0.40 9.14
CA PRO A 163 -51.45 -1.62 8.59
C PRO A 163 -51.57 -1.60 7.06
N GLY A 164 -50.45 -1.79 6.36
CA GLY A 164 -50.37 -1.75 4.90
C GLY A 164 -49.67 -0.52 4.32
N LEU A 165 -49.37 0.50 5.14
CA LEU A 165 -48.42 1.56 4.79
C LEU A 165 -47.02 1.19 5.30
N THR A 166 -46.05 1.14 4.38
CA THR A 166 -44.67 0.73 4.69
C THR A 166 -43.69 1.82 4.31
N ILE A 167 -42.71 2.08 5.18
CA ILE A 167 -41.61 2.99 4.94
C ILE A 167 -40.39 2.19 4.50
N GLN A 168 -39.93 2.44 3.29
CA GLN A 168 -38.77 1.76 2.70
C GLN A 168 -37.46 2.40 3.18
N ALA A 169 -37.39 3.73 3.08
CA ALA A 169 -36.21 4.51 3.43
C ALA A 169 -36.61 5.92 3.87
N VAL A 170 -35.79 6.51 4.73
CA VAL A 170 -35.88 7.91 5.15
C VAL A 170 -34.50 8.52 4.92
N ARG A 171 -34.48 9.72 4.35
CA ARG A 171 -33.26 10.48 4.14
C ARG A 171 -33.43 11.90 4.66
N VAL A 172 -32.63 12.27 5.63
CA VAL A 172 -32.60 13.62 6.20
C VAL A 172 -31.41 14.38 5.62
N THR A 173 -31.62 15.63 5.22
CA THR A 173 -30.51 16.53 4.83
C THR A 173 -29.92 17.22 6.05
N LYS A 174 -28.67 17.65 5.98
CA LYS A 174 -28.02 18.37 7.10
C LYS A 174 -28.83 19.62 7.48
N PRO A 175 -29.02 19.88 8.80
CA PRO A 175 -29.80 21.03 9.22
C PRO A 175 -29.04 22.33 8.97
N LYS A 176 -29.79 23.38 8.62
CA LYS A 176 -29.30 24.72 8.43
C LYS A 176 -29.16 25.45 9.76
N ILE A 177 -27.94 25.90 10.06
CA ILE A 177 -27.61 26.69 11.25
C ILE A 177 -27.89 28.17 10.97
N PRO A 178 -28.52 28.91 11.90
CA PRO A 178 -28.68 30.35 11.79
C PRO A 178 -27.36 31.10 11.60
N GLU A 179 -27.36 32.13 10.75
CA GLU A 179 -26.18 32.97 10.44
C GLU A 179 -25.53 33.61 11.67
N SER A 180 -26.31 33.92 12.70
CA SER A 180 -25.82 34.54 13.94
C SER A 180 -24.78 33.70 14.68
N ILE A 181 -24.89 32.37 14.63
CA ILE A 181 -24.01 31.44 15.34
C ILE A 181 -23.03 30.73 14.39
N ARG A 182 -23.32 30.68 13.08
CA ARG A 182 -22.52 29.93 12.11
C ARG A 182 -21.02 30.26 12.18
N ARG A 183 -20.67 31.55 12.16
CA ARG A 183 -19.26 31.99 12.24
C ARG A 183 -18.58 31.56 13.55
N ASN A 184 -19.29 31.66 14.67
CA ASN A 184 -18.75 31.27 15.98
C ASN A 184 -18.55 29.75 16.06
N PHE A 185 -19.45 28.99 15.47
CA PHE A 185 -19.36 27.53 15.40
C PHE A 185 -18.18 27.09 14.54
N GLU A 186 -17.99 27.70 13.37
CA GLU A 186 -16.84 27.44 12.49
C GLU A 186 -15.50 27.75 13.20
N LEU A 187 -15.42 28.87 13.92
CA LEU A 187 -14.23 29.23 14.70
C LEU A 187 -13.96 28.26 15.85
N MET A 188 -15.00 27.87 16.59
CA MET A 188 -14.90 26.93 17.70
C MET A 188 -14.43 25.55 17.23
N GLU A 189 -14.97 25.03 16.13
CA GLU A 189 -14.55 23.74 15.55
C GLU A 189 -13.11 23.80 15.03
N ALA A 190 -12.69 24.92 14.45
CA ALA A 190 -11.31 25.15 14.04
C ALA A 190 -10.36 25.12 15.25
N GLU A 191 -10.70 25.79 16.35
CA GLU A 191 -9.91 25.79 17.59
C GLU A 191 -9.89 24.41 18.28
N LYS A 192 -11.03 23.69 18.31
CA LYS A 192 -11.11 22.32 18.84
C LYS A 192 -10.20 21.38 18.05
N THR A 193 -10.23 21.47 16.72
CA THR A 193 -9.37 20.69 15.83
C THR A 193 -7.89 21.04 16.06
N ARG A 194 -7.56 22.33 16.19
CA ARG A 194 -6.20 22.80 16.49
C ARG A 194 -5.71 22.23 17.82
N LEU A 195 -6.52 22.27 18.87
CA LEU A 195 -6.18 21.69 20.17
C LEU A 195 -5.93 20.19 20.05
N MET A 196 -6.81 19.44 19.40
CA MET A 196 -6.63 18.00 19.17
C MET A 196 -5.33 17.69 18.42
N ILE A 197 -5.00 18.47 17.38
CA ILE A 197 -3.74 18.32 16.65
C ILE A 197 -2.56 18.57 17.59
N THR A 198 -2.55 19.66 18.35
CA THR A 198 -1.43 19.96 19.27
C THR A 198 -1.23 18.87 20.31
N VAL A 199 -2.30 18.29 20.87
CA VAL A 199 -2.23 17.18 21.81
C VAL A 199 -1.66 15.92 21.16
N GLN A 200 -2.07 15.60 19.93
CA GLN A 200 -1.51 14.45 19.20
C GLN A 200 -0.04 14.68 18.82
N THR A 201 0.32 15.87 18.38
CA THR A 201 1.71 16.25 18.09
C THR A 201 2.58 16.17 19.34
N GLN A 202 2.10 16.65 20.49
CA GLN A 202 2.82 16.52 21.76
C GLN A 202 3.08 15.05 22.11
N LYS A 203 2.08 14.17 21.94
CA LYS A 203 2.25 12.72 22.14
C LYS A 203 3.26 12.10 21.18
N VAL A 204 3.25 12.52 19.91
CA VAL A 204 4.23 12.05 18.92
C VAL A 204 5.64 12.48 19.33
N VAL A 205 5.85 13.75 19.70
CA VAL A 205 7.15 14.26 20.15
C VAL A 205 7.63 13.54 21.40
N GLU A 206 6.76 13.26 22.37
CA GLU A 206 7.09 12.48 23.57
C GLU A 206 7.55 11.06 23.21
N LYS A 207 6.83 10.39 22.30
CA LYS A 207 7.19 9.04 21.84
C LYS A 207 8.43 9.01 20.95
N GLU A 208 8.67 10.04 20.15
CA GLU A 208 9.89 10.20 19.38
C GLU A 208 11.09 10.40 20.31
N ALA A 209 10.98 11.24 21.34
CA ALA A 209 12.03 11.43 22.33
C ALA A 209 12.32 10.13 23.13
N GLU A 210 11.30 9.37 23.53
CA GLU A 210 11.48 8.04 24.12
C GLU A 210 12.19 7.08 23.16
N THR A 211 11.82 7.11 21.88
CA THR A 211 12.39 6.25 20.83
C THR A 211 13.85 6.62 20.56
N GLU A 212 14.18 7.90 20.51
CA GLU A 212 15.54 8.40 20.33
C GLU A 212 16.44 8.00 21.50
N ARG A 213 15.95 8.12 22.74
CA ARG A 213 16.66 7.63 23.93
C ARG A 213 16.96 6.13 23.86
N LYS A 214 15.95 5.32 23.50
CA LYS A 214 16.14 3.87 23.32
C LYS A 214 17.11 3.55 22.18
N LYS A 215 17.01 4.27 21.08
CA LYS A 215 17.90 4.12 19.92
C LYS A 215 19.35 4.42 20.31
N ALA A 216 19.61 5.48 21.07
CA ALA A 216 20.95 5.82 21.55
C ALA A 216 21.52 4.74 22.48
N ILE A 217 20.71 4.18 23.39
CA ILE A 217 21.13 3.05 24.24
C ILE A 217 21.46 1.82 23.40
N ILE A 218 20.61 1.46 22.45
CA ILE A 218 20.81 0.31 21.56
C ILE A 218 22.06 0.51 20.70
N GLU A 219 22.31 1.73 20.20
CA GLU A 219 23.49 2.06 19.41
C GLU A 219 24.77 1.96 20.24
N ALA A 220 24.76 2.48 21.47
CA ALA A 220 25.87 2.34 22.41
C ALA A 220 26.15 0.87 22.75
N GLN A 221 25.12 0.07 23.03
CA GLN A 221 25.25 -1.38 23.28
C GLN A 221 25.78 -2.12 22.06
N LYS A 222 25.29 -1.79 20.86
CA LYS A 222 25.77 -2.36 19.61
C LYS A 222 27.26 -2.09 19.41
N LEU A 223 27.70 -0.85 19.63
CA LEU A 223 29.12 -0.49 19.51
C LEU A 223 29.98 -1.25 20.53
N ALA A 224 29.51 -1.39 21.77
CA ALA A 224 30.21 -2.17 22.80
C ALA A 224 30.35 -3.65 22.40
N GLN A 225 29.27 -4.28 21.90
CA GLN A 225 29.32 -5.67 21.43
C GLN A 225 30.23 -5.85 20.21
N VAL A 226 30.20 -4.92 19.25
CA VAL A 226 31.09 -4.96 18.09
C VAL A 226 32.55 -4.80 18.51
N ALA A 227 32.85 -3.92 19.48
CA ALA A 227 34.18 -3.78 20.03
C ALA A 227 34.66 -5.05 20.76
N GLU A 228 33.77 -5.73 21.49
CA GLU A 228 34.06 -7.01 22.14
C GLU A 228 34.38 -8.11 21.12
N ILE A 229 33.59 -8.24 20.04
CA ILE A 229 33.85 -9.19 18.96
C ILE A 229 35.21 -8.90 18.31
N HIS A 230 35.52 -7.64 18.00
CA HIS A 230 36.82 -7.27 17.45
C HIS A 230 37.97 -7.56 18.41
N PHE A 231 37.76 -7.39 19.71
CA PHE A 231 38.75 -7.73 20.72
C PHE A 231 38.97 -9.25 20.76
N GLN A 232 37.90 -10.04 20.78
CA GLN A 232 37.98 -11.51 20.74
C GLN A 232 38.68 -12.01 19.47
N GLN A 233 38.39 -11.42 18.30
CA GLN A 233 39.08 -11.72 17.06
C GLN A 233 40.60 -11.49 17.18
N LYS A 234 41.01 -10.34 17.73
CA LYS A 234 42.44 -10.04 17.94
C LYS A 234 43.12 -10.99 18.92
N VAL A 235 42.45 -11.36 20.01
CA VAL A 235 42.98 -12.35 20.97
C VAL A 235 43.16 -13.69 20.28
N MET A 236 42.15 -14.15 19.53
CA MET A 236 42.21 -15.39 18.77
C MET A 236 43.32 -15.38 17.72
N GLU A 237 43.52 -14.28 17.00
CA GLU A 237 44.64 -14.09 16.07
C GLU A 237 45.99 -14.25 16.77
N LYS A 238 46.18 -13.60 17.93
CA LYS A 238 47.44 -13.68 18.69
C LYS A 238 47.68 -15.05 19.30
N GLU A 239 46.64 -15.73 19.78
CA GLU A 239 46.75 -17.12 20.24
C GLU A 239 47.08 -18.07 19.09
N THR A 240 46.52 -17.84 17.90
CA THR A 240 46.81 -18.61 16.69
C THR A 240 48.25 -18.39 16.24
N GLU A 241 48.73 -17.13 16.22
CA GLU A 241 50.14 -16.80 15.96
C GLU A 241 51.08 -17.52 16.94
N LYS A 242 50.75 -17.50 18.25
CA LYS A 242 51.53 -18.21 19.27
C LYS A 242 51.60 -19.72 18.99
N ARG A 243 50.46 -20.35 18.68
CA ARG A 243 50.40 -21.79 18.33
C ARG A 243 51.21 -22.11 17.08
N ILE A 244 51.15 -21.26 16.06
CA ILE A 244 51.96 -21.44 14.84
C ILE A 244 53.45 -21.40 15.20
N SER A 245 53.88 -20.42 16.01
CA SER A 245 55.27 -20.33 16.47
C SER A 245 55.71 -21.58 17.24
N GLU A 246 54.88 -22.09 18.17
CA GLU A 246 55.18 -23.32 18.93
C GLU A 246 55.32 -24.55 18.01
N ILE A 247 54.47 -24.66 16.98
CA ILE A 247 54.55 -25.74 15.98
C ILE A 247 55.81 -25.58 15.12
N GLU A 248 56.16 -24.36 14.71
CA GLU A 248 57.36 -24.08 13.93
C GLU A 248 58.63 -24.38 14.72
N ASP A 249 58.69 -24.00 16.00
CA ASP A 249 59.79 -24.32 16.90
C ASP A 249 59.93 -25.83 17.08
N GLY A 250 58.82 -26.53 17.32
CA GLY A 250 58.79 -27.99 17.42
C GLY A 250 59.23 -28.67 16.13
N ALA A 251 58.78 -28.18 14.98
CA ALA A 251 59.17 -28.69 13.66
C ALA A 251 60.65 -28.42 13.36
N PHE A 252 61.18 -27.26 13.76
CA PHE A 252 62.59 -26.91 13.61
C PHE A 252 63.47 -27.84 14.46
N LEU A 253 63.10 -28.05 15.73
CA LEU A 253 63.81 -28.93 16.65
C LEU A 253 63.80 -30.38 16.13
N ALA A 254 62.65 -30.86 15.66
CA ALA A 254 62.53 -32.18 15.04
C ALA A 254 63.39 -32.31 13.77
N ARG A 255 63.43 -31.29 12.90
CA ARG A 255 64.29 -31.26 11.71
C ARG A 255 65.78 -31.30 12.07
N GLN A 256 66.21 -30.50 13.04
CA GLN A 256 67.61 -30.48 13.48
C GLN A 256 68.03 -31.81 14.10
N LYS A 257 67.15 -32.43 14.91
CA LYS A 257 67.39 -33.76 15.46
C LYS A 257 67.47 -34.84 14.39
N ALA A 258 66.52 -34.87 13.45
CA ALA A 258 66.54 -35.83 12.33
C ALA A 258 67.81 -35.69 11.47
N LYS A 259 68.28 -34.45 11.25
CA LYS A 259 69.54 -34.18 10.55
C LYS A 259 70.75 -34.70 11.33
N ALA A 260 70.83 -34.42 12.62
CA ALA A 260 71.91 -34.91 13.48
C ALA A 260 71.93 -36.45 13.57
N ASP A 261 70.76 -37.09 13.69
CA ASP A 261 70.61 -38.55 13.73
C ASP A 261 71.04 -39.18 12.38
N ALA A 262 70.69 -38.55 11.25
CA ALA A 262 71.13 -38.99 9.92
C ALA A 262 72.65 -38.85 9.73
N GLU A 263 73.25 -37.74 10.18
CA GLU A 263 74.69 -37.53 10.19
C GLU A 263 75.42 -38.55 11.09
N TYR A 264 74.87 -38.84 12.27
CA TYR A 264 75.41 -39.88 13.15
C TYR A 264 75.32 -41.27 12.53
N TYR A 265 74.18 -41.65 11.94
CA TYR A 265 74.00 -42.95 11.31
C TYR A 265 74.94 -43.15 10.12
N THR A 266 75.07 -42.13 9.26
CA THR A 266 76.00 -42.16 8.14
C THR A 266 77.45 -42.26 8.61
N ALA A 267 77.87 -41.47 9.60
CA ALA A 267 79.21 -41.57 10.19
C ALA A 267 79.49 -42.95 10.81
N SER A 268 78.52 -43.51 11.55
CA SER A 268 78.63 -44.85 12.15
C SER A 268 78.78 -45.94 11.08
N LYS A 269 78.00 -45.88 9.99
CA LYS A 269 78.09 -46.85 8.89
C LYS A 269 79.39 -46.72 8.10
N ILE A 270 79.88 -45.51 7.91
CA ILE A 270 81.21 -45.27 7.31
C ILE A 270 82.31 -45.85 8.21
N ALA A 271 82.24 -45.64 9.53
CA ALA A 271 83.22 -46.20 10.47
C ALA A 271 83.20 -47.73 10.47
N GLU A 272 82.03 -48.36 10.45
CA GLU A 272 81.86 -49.82 10.34
C GLU A 272 82.41 -50.35 9.01
N ALA A 273 82.10 -49.70 7.88
CA ALA A 273 82.63 -50.05 6.57
C ALA A 273 84.16 -49.89 6.52
N ASN A 274 84.72 -48.85 7.15
CA ASN A 274 86.16 -48.64 7.23
C ASN A 274 86.87 -49.73 8.05
N ARG A 275 86.22 -50.29 9.09
CA ARG A 275 86.77 -51.46 9.81
C ARG A 275 86.87 -52.70 8.92
N LEU A 276 85.87 -52.94 8.06
CA LEU A 276 85.92 -54.05 7.11
C LEU A 276 86.93 -53.84 5.98
N LYS A 277 87.14 -52.60 5.55
CA LYS A 277 88.16 -52.21 4.56
C LYS A 277 89.60 -52.30 5.09
N LEU A 278 89.80 -52.61 6.38
CA LEU A 278 91.11 -52.66 7.02
C LEU A 278 91.80 -54.02 6.80
N THR A 279 91.85 -54.47 5.54
CA THR A 279 92.64 -55.63 5.12
C THR A 279 93.95 -55.16 4.48
N PRO A 280 95.06 -55.90 4.65
CA PRO A 280 96.37 -55.46 4.14
C PRO A 280 96.36 -55.29 2.62
N GLU A 281 95.62 -56.13 1.89
CA GLU A 281 95.53 -56.08 0.43
C GLU A 281 94.79 -54.83 -0.06
N TYR A 282 93.74 -54.40 0.65
CA TYR A 282 92.99 -53.19 0.29
C TYR A 282 93.77 -51.92 0.62
N LEU A 283 94.51 -51.89 1.72
CA LEU A 283 95.39 -50.76 2.07
C LEU A 283 96.53 -50.59 1.06
N GLU A 284 97.09 -51.68 0.53
CA GLU A 284 98.06 -51.62 -0.56
C GLU A 284 97.42 -51.08 -1.85
N LEU A 285 96.25 -51.57 -2.24
CA LEU A 285 95.54 -51.06 -3.43
C LEU A 285 95.22 -49.57 -3.28
N MET A 286 94.73 -49.13 -2.12
CA MET A 286 94.48 -47.73 -1.82
C MET A 286 95.76 -46.89 -1.81
N LYS A 287 96.87 -47.42 -1.30
CA LYS A 287 98.19 -46.76 -1.36
C LYS A 287 98.62 -46.54 -2.81
N TYR A 288 98.50 -47.55 -3.67
CA TYR A 288 98.84 -47.41 -5.10
C TYR A 288 97.89 -46.44 -5.81
N GLN A 289 96.58 -46.48 -5.55
CA GLN A 289 95.63 -45.52 -6.10
C GLN A 289 95.91 -44.08 -5.63
N ALA A 290 96.26 -43.87 -4.36
CA ALA A 290 96.64 -42.56 -3.85
C ALA A 290 97.94 -42.06 -4.48
N ILE A 291 98.94 -42.94 -4.69
CA ILE A 291 100.17 -42.60 -5.42
C ILE A 291 99.84 -42.18 -6.87
N ALA A 292 98.97 -42.92 -7.56
CA ALA A 292 98.54 -42.59 -8.93
C ALA A 292 97.73 -41.28 -9.01
N ALA A 293 96.88 -40.99 -8.02
CA ALA A 293 96.10 -39.76 -7.97
C ALA A 293 96.95 -38.53 -7.56
N ASN A 294 98.00 -38.73 -6.76
CA ASN A 294 98.87 -37.66 -6.25
C ASN A 294 100.12 -37.44 -7.13
N SER A 295 100.37 -38.29 -8.14
CA SER A 295 101.35 -38.03 -9.19
C SER A 295 100.83 -36.92 -10.13
N ARG A 296 101.00 -35.67 -9.70
CA ARG A 296 100.90 -34.51 -10.60
C ARG A 296 102.11 -34.52 -11.54
N PHE A 297 101.88 -34.91 -12.78
CA PHE A 297 102.81 -34.73 -13.89
C PHE A 297 102.91 -33.22 -14.20
N PHE A 298 103.96 -32.57 -13.71
CA PHE A 298 104.31 -31.20 -14.10
C PHE A 298 105.07 -31.24 -15.44
N LEU A 299 104.35 -31.10 -16.55
CA LEU A 299 104.94 -30.82 -17.86
C LEU A 299 105.01 -29.31 -18.05
N MET A 300 106.23 -28.77 -17.92
CA MET A 300 106.53 -27.34 -17.98
C MET A 300 106.83 -26.92 -19.43
N GLN A 301 105.96 -26.12 -20.06
CA GLN A 301 106.41 -25.17 -21.09
C GLN A 301 105.49 -23.95 -21.24
N HIS A 302 106.08 -22.79 -20.93
CA HIS A 302 105.64 -21.39 -21.11
C HIS A 302 104.37 -20.87 -20.41
N ILE A 303 104.61 -20.36 -19.20
CA ILE A 303 103.85 -19.30 -18.55
C ILE A 303 103.91 -18.04 -19.42
N LYS A 304 102.76 -17.60 -19.93
CA LYS A 304 102.48 -16.19 -20.24
C LYS A 304 101.42 -15.71 -19.25
N LEU A 305 101.85 -14.98 -18.23
CA LEU A 305 100.98 -14.03 -17.56
C LEU A 305 100.87 -12.81 -18.47
N PRO A 306 99.63 -12.36 -18.72
CA PRO A 306 99.29 -11.09 -18.12
C PRO A 306 97.90 -11.07 -17.47
N MET A 307 97.84 -10.31 -16.38
CA MET A 307 96.73 -9.51 -15.87
C MET A 307 95.39 -9.61 -16.62
N THR A 308 94.30 -9.80 -15.88
CA THR A 308 93.38 -8.67 -15.60
C THR A 308 92.30 -9.06 -14.60
N ARG A 309 92.17 -8.17 -13.62
CA ARG A 309 90.99 -7.91 -12.80
C ARG A 309 89.85 -7.49 -13.73
N THR A 310 88.65 -8.05 -13.56
CA THR A 310 87.39 -7.28 -13.54
C THR A 310 86.18 -8.15 -13.17
N ASN A 311 85.34 -7.49 -12.41
CA ASN A 311 84.03 -7.87 -11.92
C ASN A 311 83.07 -8.07 -13.11
N SER A 312 82.33 -9.17 -13.16
CA SER A 312 80.96 -9.15 -13.72
C SER A 312 80.20 -10.41 -13.34
N ARG A 313 78.96 -10.15 -12.92
CA ARG A 313 77.97 -11.09 -12.41
C ARG A 313 76.95 -11.30 -13.52
N SER A 314 76.77 -12.53 -13.99
CA SER A 314 75.57 -12.95 -14.73
C SER A 314 75.40 -14.47 -14.67
N LYS A 315 74.12 -14.86 -14.61
CA LYS A 315 73.55 -16.20 -14.31
C LYS A 315 73.83 -17.25 -15.41
N PRO A 316 73.47 -18.53 -15.19
CA PRO A 316 72.14 -18.97 -15.70
C PRO A 316 71.28 -19.85 -14.76
N THR A 317 69.96 -19.78 -15.01
CA THR A 317 68.83 -20.75 -14.86
C THR A 317 68.96 -22.01 -13.99
N THR A 318 67.95 -22.46 -13.24
CA THR A 318 66.53 -22.67 -13.63
C THR A 318 65.61 -22.87 -12.41
N SER A 319 64.32 -22.57 -12.62
CA SER A 319 63.09 -23.03 -11.94
C SER A 319 63.00 -22.97 -10.40
N ASP A 320 62.17 -22.06 -9.90
CA ASP A 320 61.11 -22.46 -8.95
C ASP A 320 59.96 -21.46 -8.90
N THR A 321 58.79 -22.06 -8.66
CA THR A 321 57.43 -21.53 -8.69
C THR A 321 57.11 -20.78 -7.39
N ILE A 322 56.74 -19.50 -7.44
CA ILE A 322 56.01 -18.82 -6.34
C ILE A 322 55.01 -17.82 -6.93
N TYR A 323 53.77 -17.92 -6.45
CA TYR A 323 52.66 -17.00 -6.66
C TYR A 323 52.95 -15.59 -6.11
N THR A 324 52.73 -14.56 -6.92
CA THR A 324 52.43 -13.21 -6.41
C THR A 324 51.39 -12.51 -7.27
N ASN A 325 50.42 -11.93 -6.58
CA ASN A 325 49.47 -10.92 -7.05
C ASN A 325 50.10 -9.87 -7.96
N ARG A 326 49.47 -9.63 -9.10
CA ARG A 326 49.35 -8.30 -9.70
C ARG A 326 48.12 -8.22 -10.60
N SER A 327 47.24 -7.30 -10.24
CA SER A 327 46.14 -6.79 -11.04
C SER A 327 46.65 -6.23 -12.38
N PRO A 328 45.95 -6.46 -13.50
CA PRO A 328 45.97 -5.54 -14.62
C PRO A 328 44.70 -4.68 -14.58
N SER A 329 44.92 -3.37 -14.48
CA SER A 329 44.03 -2.35 -14.99
C SER A 329 43.71 -2.63 -16.46
N VAL A 330 42.44 -2.86 -16.78
CA VAL A 330 41.94 -2.84 -18.15
C VAL A 330 41.14 -1.55 -18.33
N HIS A 331 41.70 -0.65 -19.12
CA HIS A 331 40.95 0.41 -19.77
C HIS A 331 39.99 -0.21 -20.77
N THR A 332 38.70 0.07 -20.64
CA THR A 332 37.74 -0.03 -21.73
C THR A 332 37.44 1.39 -22.23
N GLN A 333 37.99 1.71 -23.39
CA GLN A 333 37.53 2.82 -24.22
C GLN A 333 36.12 2.52 -24.72
N THR A 334 35.18 3.42 -24.50
CA THR A 334 33.93 3.46 -25.26
C THR A 334 33.96 4.69 -26.17
N HIS A 335 34.02 4.42 -27.48
CA HIS A 335 33.83 5.43 -28.51
C HIS A 335 32.39 5.96 -28.49
N ILE A 336 32.26 7.28 -28.47
CA ILE A 336 30.99 7.98 -28.61
C ILE A 336 30.63 7.98 -30.10
N HIS A 337 29.53 7.31 -30.46
CA HIS A 337 28.85 7.57 -31.72
C HIS A 337 27.33 7.37 -31.59
N ARG A 338 26.61 8.46 -31.84
CA ARG A 338 25.16 8.65 -32.09
C ARG A 338 24.18 7.57 -31.61
N ASP A 339 23.43 7.95 -30.58
CA ASP A 339 22.03 7.63 -30.31
C ASP A 339 21.65 6.14 -30.34
N ASN A 340 22.17 5.37 -29.37
CA ASN A 340 21.48 4.33 -28.58
C ASN A 340 22.54 3.56 -27.76
N ILE A 341 22.36 3.43 -26.45
CA ILE A 341 23.27 2.67 -25.57
C ILE A 341 22.57 1.38 -25.15
N LEU A 342 23.12 0.22 -25.51
CA LEU A 342 22.71 -1.08 -24.99
C LEU A 342 23.54 -1.39 -23.74
N LEU A 343 22.90 -1.44 -22.55
CA LEU A 343 23.56 -1.81 -21.30
C LEU A 343 23.32 -3.30 -21.02
N LEU A 344 24.35 -4.13 -21.13
CA LEU A 344 24.32 -5.54 -20.73
C LEU A 344 24.80 -5.66 -19.28
N LEU A 345 23.87 -5.89 -18.36
CA LEU A 345 24.17 -6.34 -16.99
C LEU A 345 24.27 -7.88 -17.01
N LYS A 346 25.29 -8.43 -16.35
CA LYS A 346 25.47 -9.89 -16.27
C LYS A 346 24.21 -10.54 -15.67
N ASP A 347 23.70 -11.53 -16.39
CA ASP A 347 22.59 -12.44 -16.10
C ASP A 347 21.14 -11.92 -16.22
N GLU A 348 20.90 -10.69 -16.70
CA GLU A 348 19.54 -10.21 -17.02
C GLU A 348 19.52 -9.30 -18.27
N HIS A 349 18.67 -9.61 -19.24
CA HIS A 349 18.50 -8.78 -20.45
C HIS A 349 17.53 -7.62 -20.18
N VAL A 350 18.07 -6.44 -19.89
CA VAL A 350 17.29 -5.19 -19.81
C VAL A 350 17.64 -4.31 -21.01
N THR A 351 16.62 -3.91 -21.78
CA THR A 351 16.78 -2.98 -22.91
C THR A 351 16.22 -1.62 -22.51
N ALA A 352 17.09 -0.64 -22.34
CA ALA A 352 16.72 0.74 -22.05
C ALA A 352 17.39 1.69 -23.05
N TYR A 353 16.76 2.82 -23.33
CA TYR A 353 17.38 3.90 -24.10
C TYR A 353 17.22 5.22 -23.35
N VAL A 354 18.23 6.07 -23.50
CA VAL A 354 18.25 7.40 -22.90
C VAL A 354 17.92 8.41 -23.98
N SER A 355 16.84 9.17 -23.80
CA SER A 355 16.50 10.29 -24.67
C SER A 355 16.80 11.61 -23.96
N ARG A 356 17.29 12.60 -24.72
CA ARG A 356 17.56 13.94 -24.20
C ARG A 356 16.55 14.91 -24.81
N SER A 357 15.84 15.64 -23.95
CA SER A 357 14.99 16.76 -24.36
C SER A 357 15.38 17.98 -23.54
N GLY A 358 16.09 18.92 -24.18
CA GLY A 358 16.69 20.09 -23.54
C GLY A 358 17.83 19.73 -22.56
N ASN A 359 17.81 20.35 -21.37
CA ASN A 359 18.78 20.11 -20.29
C ASN A 359 18.41 18.94 -19.37
N LYS A 360 17.39 18.13 -19.73
CA LYS A 360 16.97 16.95 -18.97
C LYS A 360 17.23 15.68 -19.77
N MET A 361 17.79 14.66 -19.10
CA MET A 361 17.89 13.29 -19.63
C MET A 361 16.75 12.44 -19.08
N TYR A 362 16.12 11.67 -19.97
CA TYR A 362 15.02 10.76 -19.67
C TYR A 362 15.48 9.35 -20.00
N CYS A 363 15.38 8.43 -19.04
CA CYS A 363 15.67 7.01 -19.26
C CYS A 363 14.34 6.27 -19.40
N ASN A 364 14.07 5.72 -20.59
CA ASN A 364 12.86 4.98 -20.88
C ASN A 364 13.22 3.50 -21.04
N VAL A 365 12.55 2.64 -20.26
CA VAL A 365 12.70 1.18 -20.35
C VAL A 365 11.61 0.65 -21.28
N ILE A 366 12.00 -0.11 -22.31
CA ILE A 366 11.04 -0.65 -23.28
C ILE A 366 10.51 -2.01 -22.82
N THR A 367 11.33 -2.85 -22.18
CA THR A 367 10.92 -4.18 -21.70
C THR A 367 11.92 -4.75 -20.70
N ALA A 368 11.42 -5.39 -19.64
CA ALA A 368 12.20 -6.23 -18.72
C ALA A 368 11.59 -7.63 -18.69
N PHE A 369 12.38 -8.65 -19.05
CA PHE A 369 11.99 -10.06 -18.90
C PHE A 369 12.80 -10.66 -17.74
N VAL A 370 12.13 -10.93 -16.62
CA VAL A 370 12.69 -11.75 -15.54
C VAL A 370 12.13 -13.15 -15.69
N ARG A 371 13.01 -14.14 -15.92
CA ARG A 371 12.63 -15.54 -16.08
C ARG A 371 12.54 -16.20 -14.70
N THR A 372 11.35 -16.23 -14.10
CA THR A 372 11.07 -17.10 -12.93
C THR A 372 10.45 -18.41 -13.41
N ASN A 373 10.93 -19.55 -12.90
CA ASN A 373 10.30 -20.84 -13.13
C ASN A 373 8.87 -20.82 -12.57
N GLY A 374 7.87 -20.69 -13.45
CA GLY A 374 6.44 -20.88 -13.16
C GLY A 374 5.77 -19.70 -12.46
N GLY A 375 5.22 -18.76 -13.23
CA GLY A 375 4.28 -17.74 -12.75
C GLY A 375 4.34 -16.41 -13.51
N ILE A 376 3.17 -15.83 -13.80
CA ILE A 376 2.97 -14.58 -14.57
C ILE A 376 3.51 -13.36 -13.78
N PRO A 377 4.26 -12.41 -14.38
CA PRO A 377 4.79 -11.27 -13.65
C PRO A 377 3.82 -10.06 -13.65
N LEU A 378 3.61 -9.47 -12.48
CA LEU A 378 2.99 -8.15 -12.29
C LEU A 378 3.84 -7.37 -11.27
N TYR A 379 4.66 -6.43 -11.74
CA TYR A 379 5.30 -5.43 -10.88
C TYR A 379 5.49 -4.12 -11.67
N GLU A 380 4.95 -3.01 -11.16
CA GLU A 380 5.38 -1.64 -11.55
C GLU A 380 6.56 -1.23 -10.66
N CYS A 381 7.68 -0.83 -11.27
CA CYS A 381 8.84 -0.29 -10.56
C CYS A 381 8.81 1.25 -10.61
N LEU A 382 8.73 1.90 -9.44
CA LEU A 382 8.90 3.34 -9.31
C LEU A 382 10.38 3.67 -9.05
N PHE A 383 11.06 4.35 -9.99
CA PHE A 383 12.43 4.82 -9.80
C PHE A 383 12.44 6.32 -9.46
N VAL A 384 13.06 6.69 -8.34
CA VAL A 384 13.28 8.09 -7.92
C VAL A 384 14.71 8.49 -8.30
N LEU A 385 14.85 9.55 -9.11
CA LEU A 385 16.14 10.14 -9.46
C LEU A 385 16.51 11.24 -8.45
N SER A 386 17.73 11.19 -7.92
CA SER A 386 18.35 12.28 -7.15
C SER A 386 19.79 12.48 -7.62
N GLY A 387 20.11 13.68 -8.12
CA GLY A 387 21.50 14.14 -8.27
C GLY A 387 21.77 15.05 -9.48
N THR A 388 22.28 16.25 -9.19
CA THR A 388 22.86 17.24 -10.10
C THR A 388 24.27 16.85 -10.59
N GLU A 389 24.66 17.47 -11.69
CA GLU A 389 25.91 17.40 -12.45
C GLU A 389 27.11 16.62 -11.86
N HIS A 390 27.56 15.67 -12.69
CA HIS A 390 28.79 14.88 -12.59
C HIS A 390 28.84 13.76 -11.52
N ASN A 391 28.72 12.53 -12.05
CA ASN A 391 29.06 11.21 -11.49
C ASN A 391 27.92 10.32 -10.94
N CYS A 392 27.87 9.13 -11.55
CA CYS A 392 27.25 7.86 -11.14
C CYS A 392 25.73 7.81 -10.92
N LEU A 393 25.01 7.21 -11.89
CA LEU A 393 23.70 6.59 -11.68
C LEU A 393 23.85 5.44 -10.67
N ARG A 394 23.13 5.50 -9.55
CA ARG A 394 22.99 4.37 -8.62
C ARG A 394 21.55 3.87 -8.70
N VAL A 395 21.35 2.67 -9.24
CA VAL A 395 20.03 2.02 -9.31
C VAL A 395 19.84 1.19 -8.05
N LEU A 396 18.84 1.52 -7.25
CA LEU A 396 18.42 0.75 -6.08
C LEU A 396 17.11 0.04 -6.42
N VAL A 397 17.13 -1.29 -6.40
CA VAL A 397 15.93 -2.14 -6.53
C VAL A 397 15.51 -2.57 -5.14
N LYS A 398 14.26 -2.28 -4.73
CA LYS A 398 13.67 -2.80 -3.48
C LYS A 398 12.45 -3.66 -3.79
N PRO A 399 12.33 -4.88 -3.22
CA PRO A 399 11.10 -5.66 -3.26
C PRO A 399 10.04 -5.08 -2.30
N ILE A 400 8.79 -5.01 -2.74
CA ILE A 400 7.66 -4.63 -1.87
C ILE A 400 7.28 -5.84 -1.03
N SER A 401 7.67 -5.86 0.25
CA SER A 401 7.07 -6.73 1.25
C SER A 401 6.13 -5.95 2.16
N SER A 402 4.86 -6.37 2.17
CA SER A 402 3.74 -5.94 3.01
C SER A 402 3.19 -4.51 2.81
N ILE A 403 2.13 -4.40 2.01
CA ILE A 403 1.09 -3.38 2.23
C ILE A 403 -0.12 -4.13 2.79
N LYS A 404 -0.39 -3.91 4.09
CA LYS A 404 -1.63 -4.29 4.75
C LYS A 404 -2.78 -3.52 4.11
N SER A 405 -3.92 -4.19 3.93
CA SER A 405 -5.17 -3.62 3.48
C SER A 405 -5.60 -2.40 4.29
N ARG A 406 -5.97 -1.33 3.60
CA ARG A 406 -7.08 -0.46 3.98
C ARG A 406 -7.74 0.07 2.72
#